data_AF-A0A4Q2YL96-F1
#
_entry.id   AF-A0A4Q2YL96-F1
#
_cell.length_a   1.000
_cell.length_b   1.000
_cell.length_c   1.000
_cell.angle_alpha   90.00
_cell.angle_beta   90.00
_cell.angle_gamma   90.00
#
_symmetry.space_group_name_H-M   'P 1'
#
loop_
_entity.id
_entity.type
_entity.pdbx_description
1 polymer ?
#
loop_
_entity_poly.entity_id
_entity_poly.type
_entity_poly.pdbx_seq_one_letter_code
_entity_poly.pdbx_strand_id
1 'polypeptide(L)'
;EMVRDGANLSPENKAKLVAMNAKLEGLFSAFSSKLLGDEKLYTFVTDKAELAGLEPGFVASLAAAAEANGKPGQWAIKNTRSSAQPVLQNATNRALREKVWKAFVSRGDNGNANDTNATIADILKLRQQRAELLGFPTHANYRMADTMAKTPENAMGLMMKVWPAAVARAKEEVADMQAIADADAKAGKGVKLTIEPWDYRFYSEKVRKAKYDLDESEVKPYLQLDKLTQAMFWSAGQLYDLGFRENTGTVPVFDPKVKTFEVYNLKTNENVGLIYLDNFARDGKRSGAWMTTYRSQQTLGGERNVLASNNNNFTEGAKGEPTLISLDDATTLFHE
;
A
#
# COMPACT_ATOMS: atom_id res chain seq x y z
N GLU A 1 -16.92 -21.28 14.48
CA GLU A 1 -16.39 -21.43 13.11
C GLU A 1 -17.23 -22.40 12.28
N MET A 2 -17.20 -23.72 12.53
CA MET A 2 -17.95 -24.72 11.73
C MET A 2 -19.41 -24.37 11.42
N VAL A 3 -20.20 -23.91 12.40
CA VAL A 3 -21.59 -23.50 12.17
C VAL A 3 -21.67 -22.28 11.24
N ARG A 4 -20.81 -21.28 11.43
CA ARG A 4 -20.70 -20.06 10.58
C ARG A 4 -20.33 -20.44 9.14
N ASP A 5 -19.53 -21.50 8.97
CA ASP A 5 -19.11 -22.02 7.67
C ASP A 5 -20.08 -23.06 7.08
N GLY A 6 -21.27 -23.21 7.67
CA GLY A 6 -22.37 -23.99 7.08
C GLY A 6 -22.44 -25.45 7.49
N ALA A 7 -21.82 -25.86 8.60
CA ALA A 7 -21.87 -27.26 9.07
C ALA A 7 -23.31 -27.78 9.30
N ASN A 8 -24.24 -26.90 9.71
CA ASN A 8 -25.65 -27.22 9.96
C ASN A 8 -26.54 -27.19 8.71
N LEU A 9 -25.99 -26.85 7.54
CA LEU A 9 -26.77 -26.84 6.30
C LEU A 9 -27.14 -28.27 5.87
N SER A 10 -28.28 -28.39 5.18
CA SER A 10 -28.65 -29.61 4.48
C SER A 10 -27.59 -29.97 3.41
N PRO A 11 -27.49 -31.25 2.99
CA PRO A 11 -26.54 -31.64 1.93
C PRO A 11 -26.67 -30.81 0.65
N GLU A 12 -27.90 -30.48 0.24
CA GLU A 12 -28.16 -29.63 -0.93
C GLU A 12 -27.61 -28.21 -0.75
N ASN A 13 -27.84 -27.60 0.42
CA ASN A 13 -27.36 -26.26 0.71
C ASN A 13 -25.84 -26.21 0.89
N LYS A 14 -25.21 -27.30 1.39
CA LYS A 14 -23.75 -27.44 1.39
C LYS A 14 -23.18 -27.45 -0.03
N ALA A 15 -23.81 -28.17 -0.96
CA ALA A 15 -23.37 -28.18 -2.36
C ALA A 15 -23.47 -26.78 -3.00
N LYS A 16 -24.56 -26.03 -2.73
CA LYS A 16 -24.70 -24.63 -3.17
C LYS A 16 -23.61 -23.74 -2.58
N LEU A 17 -23.32 -23.87 -1.29
CA LEU A 17 -22.29 -23.10 -0.60
C LEU A 17 -20.90 -23.35 -1.22
N VAL A 18 -20.55 -24.61 -1.47
CA VAL A 18 -19.29 -24.99 -2.12
C VAL A 18 -19.17 -24.35 -3.51
N ALA A 19 -20.22 -24.46 -4.33
CA ALA A 19 -20.23 -23.85 -5.67
C ALA A 19 -20.10 -22.32 -5.62
N MET A 20 -20.78 -21.66 -4.68
CA MET A 20 -20.66 -20.20 -4.48
C MET A 20 -19.24 -19.80 -4.05
N ASN A 21 -18.63 -20.54 -3.12
CA ASN A 21 -17.26 -20.26 -2.66
C ASN A 21 -16.24 -20.43 -3.79
N ALA A 22 -16.33 -21.51 -4.57
CA ALA A 22 -15.46 -21.71 -5.73
C ALA A 22 -15.60 -20.58 -6.77
N LYS A 23 -16.84 -20.13 -7.04
CA LYS A 23 -17.06 -18.99 -7.95
C LYS A 23 -16.51 -17.68 -7.38
N LEU A 24 -16.67 -17.43 -6.08
CA LEU A 24 -16.09 -16.26 -5.41
C LEU A 24 -14.56 -16.26 -5.47
N GLU A 25 -13.91 -17.40 -5.25
CA GLU A 25 -12.45 -17.55 -5.36
C GLU A 25 -11.97 -17.19 -6.77
N GLY A 26 -12.64 -17.70 -7.80
CA GLY A 26 -12.35 -17.34 -9.20
C GLY A 26 -12.51 -15.83 -9.46
N LEU A 27 -13.57 -15.21 -8.93
CA LEU A 27 -13.80 -13.77 -9.07
C LEU A 27 -12.76 -12.93 -8.31
N PHE A 28 -12.34 -13.34 -7.12
CA PHE A 28 -11.29 -12.65 -6.36
C PHE A 28 -9.94 -12.73 -7.06
N SER A 29 -9.62 -13.89 -7.65
CA SER A 29 -8.43 -14.05 -8.49
C SER A 29 -8.50 -13.13 -9.71
N ALA A 30 -9.62 -13.14 -10.44
CA ALA A 30 -9.83 -12.26 -11.60
C ALA A 30 -9.73 -10.78 -11.24
N PHE A 31 -10.36 -10.33 -10.15
CA PHE A 31 -10.26 -8.96 -9.64
C PHE A 31 -8.80 -8.56 -9.38
N SER A 32 -8.07 -9.41 -8.65
CA SER A 32 -6.66 -9.14 -8.30
C SER A 32 -5.77 -9.09 -9.54
N SER A 33 -5.96 -10.02 -10.49
CA SER A 33 -5.20 -10.05 -11.75
C SER A 33 -5.47 -8.82 -12.61
N LYS A 34 -6.71 -8.35 -12.69
CA LYS A 34 -7.09 -7.14 -13.43
C LYS A 34 -6.47 -5.89 -12.80
N LEU A 35 -6.55 -5.74 -11.49
CA LEU A 35 -5.91 -4.62 -10.79
C LEU A 35 -4.40 -4.61 -11.02
N LEU A 36 -3.74 -5.78 -10.94
CA LEU A 36 -2.31 -5.91 -11.27
C LEU A 36 -2.02 -5.59 -12.75
N GLY A 37 -2.97 -5.87 -13.65
CA GLY A 37 -2.92 -5.47 -15.05
C GLY A 37 -2.82 -3.96 -15.23
N ASP A 38 -3.62 -3.18 -14.50
CA ASP A 38 -3.55 -1.73 -14.55
C ASP A 38 -2.30 -1.16 -13.85
N GLU A 39 -1.80 -1.82 -12.80
CA GLU A 39 -0.55 -1.43 -12.11
C GLU A 39 0.70 -1.56 -13.01
N LYS A 40 0.62 -2.38 -14.06
CA LYS A 40 1.67 -2.52 -15.08
C LYS A 40 1.64 -1.43 -16.14
N LEU A 41 0.60 -0.60 -16.17
CA LEU A 41 0.52 0.51 -17.11
C LEU A 41 1.42 1.67 -16.67
N TYR A 42 1.84 2.46 -17.66
CA TYR A 42 2.72 3.61 -17.45
C TYR A 42 2.11 4.87 -18.05
N THR A 43 2.26 5.98 -17.33
CA THR A 43 2.13 7.32 -17.88
C THR A 43 3.50 7.74 -18.40
N PHE A 44 3.64 7.84 -19.73
CA PHE A 44 4.87 8.34 -20.35
C PHE A 44 4.85 9.85 -20.47
N VAL A 45 6.03 10.44 -20.24
CA VAL A 45 6.35 11.86 -20.39
C VAL A 45 7.48 11.98 -21.41
N THR A 46 7.33 12.90 -22.36
CA THR A 46 8.28 13.10 -23.46
C THR A 46 9.12 14.37 -23.31
N ASP A 47 8.63 15.36 -22.56
CA ASP A 47 9.35 16.58 -22.26
C ASP A 47 9.83 16.58 -20.80
N LYS A 48 11.15 16.72 -20.61
CA LYS A 48 11.77 16.79 -19.28
C LYS A 48 11.22 17.95 -18.45
N ALA A 49 10.82 19.05 -19.09
CA ALA A 49 10.30 20.23 -18.39
C ALA A 49 8.99 19.93 -17.64
N GLU A 50 8.21 18.92 -18.07
CA GLU A 50 7.00 18.49 -17.36
C GLU A 50 7.30 17.87 -15.99
N LEU A 51 8.53 17.41 -15.77
CA LEU A 51 8.98 16.78 -14.51
C LEU A 51 9.55 17.78 -13.50
N ALA A 52 9.40 19.09 -13.75
CA ALA A 52 9.88 20.12 -12.85
C ALA A 52 9.32 19.94 -11.42
N GLY A 53 10.18 20.15 -10.42
CA GLY A 53 9.87 19.94 -9.00
C GLY A 53 10.14 18.52 -8.50
N LEU A 54 10.37 17.55 -9.39
CA LEU A 54 10.76 16.20 -8.98
C LEU A 54 12.25 16.10 -8.69
N GLU A 55 12.58 15.36 -7.63
CA GLU A 55 13.96 15.07 -7.22
C GLU A 55 14.77 14.42 -8.35
N PRO A 56 16.04 14.82 -8.58
CA PRO A 56 16.87 14.29 -9.68
C PRO A 56 16.99 12.77 -9.68
N GLY A 57 17.14 12.15 -8.50
CA GLY A 57 17.21 10.69 -8.36
C GLY A 57 15.90 9.99 -8.76
N PHE A 58 14.75 10.62 -8.50
CA PHE A 58 13.46 10.10 -8.92
C PHE A 58 13.27 10.27 -10.44
N VAL A 59 13.66 11.41 -11.02
CA VAL A 59 13.66 11.60 -12.47
C VAL A 59 14.54 10.56 -13.18
N ALA A 60 15.70 10.24 -12.62
CA ALA A 60 16.58 9.19 -13.16
C ALA A 60 15.93 7.79 -13.11
N SER A 61 15.22 7.45 -12.04
CA SER A 61 14.53 6.15 -11.95
C SER A 61 13.37 6.04 -12.95
N LEU A 62 12.64 7.14 -13.21
CA LEU A 62 11.62 7.18 -14.26
C LEU A 62 12.21 7.00 -15.67
N ALA A 63 13.41 7.52 -15.92
CA ALA A 63 14.11 7.35 -17.20
C ALA A 63 14.53 5.89 -17.39
N ALA A 64 15.15 5.28 -16.37
CA ALA A 64 15.52 3.87 -16.39
C ALA A 64 14.29 2.96 -16.59
N ALA A 65 13.15 3.29 -15.97
CA ALA A 65 11.90 2.58 -16.19
C ALA A 65 11.41 2.70 -17.65
N ALA A 66 11.59 3.86 -18.30
CA ALA A 66 11.21 4.04 -19.70
C ALA A 66 12.12 3.25 -20.66
N GLU A 67 13.42 3.22 -20.39
CA GLU A 67 14.40 2.40 -21.13
C GLU A 67 14.06 0.91 -21.04
N ALA A 68 13.77 0.42 -19.82
CA ALA A 68 13.34 -0.96 -19.61
C ALA A 68 12.02 -1.31 -20.34
N ASN A 69 11.20 -0.29 -20.65
CA ASN A 69 9.96 -0.42 -21.42
C ASN A 69 10.15 -0.06 -22.92
N GLY A 70 11.39 -0.04 -23.41
CA GLY A 70 11.70 0.18 -24.83
C GLY A 70 11.42 1.60 -25.34
N LYS A 71 11.39 2.60 -24.45
CA LYS A 71 11.18 4.02 -24.76
C LYS A 71 12.33 4.89 -24.25
N PRO A 72 13.56 4.70 -24.73
CA PRO A 72 14.69 5.52 -24.34
C PRO A 72 14.43 7.00 -24.67
N GLY A 73 14.91 7.90 -23.80
CA GLY A 73 14.67 9.35 -23.92
C GLY A 73 13.31 9.83 -23.42
N GLN A 74 12.48 8.94 -22.85
CA GLN A 74 11.24 9.29 -22.15
C GLN A 74 11.36 9.00 -20.65
N TRP A 75 10.31 9.34 -19.91
CA TRP A 75 10.17 9.00 -18.48
C TRP A 75 8.86 8.24 -18.26
N ALA A 76 8.93 7.13 -17.55
CA ALA A 76 7.81 6.21 -17.35
C ALA A 76 7.35 6.23 -15.89
N ILE A 77 6.22 6.87 -15.63
CA ILE A 77 5.57 6.88 -14.31
C ILE A 77 4.69 5.64 -14.22
N LYS A 78 5.10 4.66 -13.42
CA LYS A 78 4.35 3.41 -13.24
C LYS A 78 3.05 3.69 -12.49
N ASN A 79 1.98 2.96 -12.80
CA ASN A 79 0.69 3.13 -12.14
C ASN A 79 0.61 2.47 -10.75
N THR A 80 1.63 2.73 -9.92
CA THR A 80 1.75 2.27 -8.53
C THR A 80 1.84 3.47 -7.60
N ARG A 81 1.48 3.27 -6.33
CA ARG A 81 1.52 4.35 -5.33
C ARG A 81 2.92 4.98 -5.20
N SER A 82 3.97 4.16 -5.20
CA SER A 82 5.37 4.58 -5.04
C SER A 82 5.89 5.44 -6.20
N SER A 83 5.26 5.38 -7.38
CA SER A 83 5.62 6.22 -8.53
C SER A 83 4.64 7.38 -8.70
N ALA A 84 3.34 7.18 -8.45
CA ALA A 84 2.33 8.23 -8.58
C ALA A 84 2.41 9.29 -7.47
N GLN A 85 2.59 8.88 -6.20
CA GLN A 85 2.54 9.80 -5.06
C GLN A 85 3.62 10.89 -5.11
N PRO A 86 4.91 10.60 -5.42
CA PRO A 86 5.92 11.65 -5.54
C PRO A 86 5.60 12.68 -6.63
N VAL A 87 4.96 12.25 -7.72
CA VAL A 87 4.48 13.17 -8.78
C VAL A 87 3.38 14.09 -8.25
N LEU A 88 2.40 13.52 -7.54
CA LEU A 88 1.28 14.29 -6.97
C LEU A 88 1.71 15.25 -5.86
N GLN A 89 2.80 14.97 -5.16
CA GLN A 89 3.34 15.83 -4.11
C GLN A 89 4.23 16.94 -4.67
N ASN A 90 5.09 16.65 -5.66
CA ASN A 90 6.22 17.53 -5.97
C ASN A 90 6.22 18.08 -7.41
N ALA A 91 5.54 17.43 -8.37
CA ALA A 91 5.57 17.93 -9.75
C ALA A 91 4.85 19.29 -9.83
N THR A 92 5.55 20.32 -10.30
CA THR A 92 4.96 21.66 -10.46
C THR A 92 4.00 21.73 -11.64
N ASN A 93 4.16 20.86 -12.64
CA ASN A 93 3.23 20.73 -13.75
C ASN A 93 1.88 20.12 -13.29
N ARG A 94 0.85 20.96 -13.23
CA ARG A 94 -0.50 20.56 -12.82
C ARG A 94 -1.15 19.54 -13.77
N ALA A 95 -0.94 19.66 -15.08
CA ALA A 95 -1.50 18.74 -16.07
C ALA A 95 -0.90 17.33 -15.91
N LEU A 96 0.40 17.24 -15.58
CA LEU A 96 1.04 15.97 -15.24
C LEU A 96 0.41 15.36 -13.99
N ARG A 97 0.22 16.15 -12.92
CA ARG A 97 -0.45 15.66 -11.69
C ARG A 97 -1.86 15.14 -11.99
N GLU A 98 -2.64 15.87 -12.77
CA GLU A 98 -3.99 15.46 -13.17
C GLU A 98 -3.97 14.14 -13.96
N LYS A 99 -3.09 14.01 -14.96
CA LYS A 99 -2.93 12.79 -15.76
C LYS A 99 -2.58 11.58 -14.90
N VAL A 100 -1.61 11.74 -14.00
CA VAL A 100 -1.17 10.67 -13.09
C VAL A 100 -2.24 10.32 -12.06
N TRP A 101 -2.91 11.33 -11.48
CA TRP A 101 -3.99 11.10 -10.52
C TRP A 101 -5.14 10.31 -11.16
N LYS A 102 -5.61 10.75 -12.33
CA LYS A 102 -6.69 10.06 -13.07
C LYS A 102 -6.33 8.62 -13.40
N ALA A 103 -5.11 8.39 -13.89
CA ALA A 103 -4.63 7.03 -14.16
C ALA A 103 -4.60 6.15 -12.90
N PHE A 104 -4.23 6.72 -11.75
CA PHE A 104 -4.11 5.99 -10.49
C PHE A 104 -5.46 5.65 -9.83
N VAL A 105 -6.41 6.60 -9.82
CA VAL A 105 -7.73 6.38 -9.20
C VAL A 105 -8.69 5.58 -10.08
N SER A 106 -8.48 5.56 -11.40
CA SER A 106 -9.31 4.81 -12.36
C SER A 106 -8.86 3.35 -12.53
N ARG A 107 -7.96 2.84 -11.67
CA ARG A 107 -7.52 1.43 -11.74
C ARG A 107 -8.72 0.52 -11.42
N GLY A 108 -9.01 -0.39 -12.34
CA GLY A 108 -10.19 -1.24 -12.28
C GLY A 108 -11.52 -0.55 -12.57
N ASP A 109 -11.54 0.74 -12.91
CA ASP A 109 -12.73 1.53 -13.26
C ASP A 109 -12.45 2.41 -14.48
N ASN A 110 -12.25 1.77 -15.63
CA ASN A 110 -11.71 2.43 -16.83
C ASN A 110 -12.23 1.86 -18.15
N GLY A 111 -13.17 0.91 -18.11
CA GLY A 111 -13.77 0.31 -19.30
C GLY A 111 -12.80 -0.46 -20.21
N ASN A 112 -11.56 -0.71 -19.78
CA ASN A 112 -10.58 -1.49 -20.54
C ASN A 112 -10.67 -2.99 -20.16
N ALA A 113 -9.73 -3.82 -20.64
CA ALA A 113 -9.70 -5.26 -20.33
C ALA A 113 -9.55 -5.60 -18.83
N ASN A 114 -9.03 -4.65 -18.05
CA ASN A 114 -8.84 -4.70 -16.61
C ASN A 114 -10.02 -4.09 -15.82
N ASP A 115 -11.11 -3.67 -16.47
CA ASP A 115 -12.27 -3.15 -15.77
C ASP A 115 -12.86 -4.19 -14.79
N THR A 116 -13.14 -3.75 -13.57
CA THR A 116 -13.59 -4.62 -12.47
C THR A 116 -15.06 -4.40 -12.08
N ASN A 117 -15.79 -3.49 -12.73
CA ASN A 117 -17.15 -3.13 -12.34
C ASN A 117 -18.10 -4.34 -12.34
N ALA A 118 -18.11 -5.11 -13.43
CA ALA A 118 -18.92 -6.33 -13.52
C ALA A 118 -18.46 -7.41 -12.52
N THR A 119 -17.15 -7.56 -12.33
CA THR A 119 -16.57 -8.51 -11.38
C THR A 119 -16.99 -8.19 -9.93
N ILE A 120 -16.97 -6.91 -9.54
CA ILE A 120 -17.44 -6.45 -8.22
C ILE A 120 -18.93 -6.72 -8.06
N ALA A 121 -19.76 -6.41 -9.06
CA ALA A 121 -21.20 -6.65 -9.00
C ALA A 121 -21.52 -8.15 -8.77
N ASP A 122 -20.84 -9.04 -9.48
CA ASP A 122 -20.99 -10.48 -9.29
C ASP A 122 -20.53 -10.96 -7.90
N ILE A 123 -19.42 -10.41 -7.40
CA ILE A 123 -18.94 -10.68 -6.04
C ILE A 123 -19.99 -10.27 -5.01
N LEU A 124 -20.56 -9.07 -5.13
CA LEU A 124 -21.56 -8.56 -4.18
C LEU A 124 -22.83 -9.41 -4.19
N LYS A 125 -23.30 -9.80 -5.38
CA LYS A 125 -24.44 -10.71 -5.53
C LYS A 125 -24.20 -12.05 -4.84
N LEU A 126 -23.05 -12.69 -5.09
CA LEU A 126 -22.71 -13.97 -4.46
C LEU A 126 -22.49 -13.85 -2.96
N ARG A 127 -21.90 -12.73 -2.49
CA ARG A 127 -21.73 -12.44 -1.06
C ARG A 127 -23.07 -12.36 -0.34
N GLN A 128 -24.07 -11.71 -0.94
CA GLN A 128 -25.41 -11.62 -0.39
C GLN A 128 -26.10 -12.99 -0.37
N GLN A 129 -26.12 -13.70 -1.51
CA GLN A 129 -26.71 -15.04 -1.60
C GLN A 129 -26.09 -16.03 -0.61
N ARG A 130 -24.76 -15.96 -0.42
CA ARG A 130 -24.04 -16.80 0.55
C ARG A 130 -24.43 -16.44 1.99
N ALA A 131 -24.57 -15.16 2.31
CA ALA A 131 -24.99 -14.73 3.64
C ALA A 131 -26.39 -15.24 3.97
N GLU A 132 -27.34 -15.10 3.05
CA GLU A 132 -28.72 -15.59 3.19
C GLU A 132 -28.75 -17.11 3.38
N LEU A 133 -27.98 -17.85 2.56
CA LEU A 133 -27.86 -19.31 2.69
C LEU A 133 -27.36 -19.73 4.09
N LEU A 134 -26.48 -18.94 4.68
CA LEU A 134 -25.90 -19.17 6.01
C LEU A 134 -26.77 -18.59 7.15
N GLY A 135 -27.94 -18.03 6.85
CA GLY A 135 -28.87 -17.48 7.84
C GLY A 135 -28.53 -16.05 8.32
N PHE A 136 -27.68 -15.33 7.59
CA PHE A 136 -27.34 -13.94 7.89
C PHE A 136 -28.14 -12.97 6.98
N PRO A 137 -28.60 -11.82 7.51
CA PRO A 137 -29.34 -10.83 6.70
C PRO A 137 -28.51 -10.24 5.56
N THR A 138 -27.22 -9.99 5.83
CA THR A 138 -26.29 -9.42 4.85
C THR A 138 -24.91 -10.04 4.98
N HIS A 139 -24.09 -9.87 3.95
CA HIS A 139 -22.68 -10.23 4.03
C HIS A 139 -21.94 -9.53 5.17
N ALA A 140 -22.32 -8.30 5.51
CA ALA A 140 -21.70 -7.58 6.62
C ALA A 140 -22.01 -8.25 7.97
N ASN A 141 -23.25 -8.70 8.21
CA ASN A 141 -23.59 -9.46 9.41
C ASN A 141 -22.79 -10.76 9.50
N TYR A 142 -22.68 -11.49 8.38
CA TYR A 142 -21.84 -12.69 8.30
C TYR A 142 -20.37 -12.40 8.66
N ARG A 143 -19.79 -11.32 8.10
CA ARG A 143 -18.39 -10.95 8.34
C ARG A 143 -18.12 -10.39 9.73
N MET A 144 -19.13 -9.85 10.42
CA MET A 144 -18.98 -9.29 11.76
C MET A 144 -19.22 -10.32 12.87
N ALA A 145 -19.82 -11.47 12.57
CA ALA A 145 -20.23 -12.45 13.57
C ALA A 145 -19.08 -12.95 14.48
N ASP A 146 -17.86 -13.06 13.94
CA ASP A 146 -16.66 -13.47 14.68
C ASP A 146 -15.68 -12.32 15.00
N THR A 147 -16.09 -11.07 14.78
CA THR A 147 -15.24 -9.90 15.09
C THR A 147 -15.55 -9.33 16.48
N MET A 148 -14.75 -8.35 16.92
CA MET A 148 -15.03 -7.59 18.15
C MET A 148 -16.25 -6.68 18.03
N ALA A 149 -16.52 -6.15 16.83
CA ALA A 149 -17.66 -5.27 16.60
C ALA A 149 -19.01 -6.02 16.67
N LYS A 150 -19.02 -7.33 16.39
CA LYS A 150 -20.18 -8.24 16.39
C LYS A 150 -21.26 -7.95 15.35
N THR A 151 -21.57 -6.67 15.11
CA THR A 151 -22.60 -6.23 14.16
C THR A 151 -22.10 -5.10 13.27
N PRO A 152 -22.64 -4.96 12.04
CA PRO A 152 -22.33 -3.84 11.16
C PRO A 152 -22.66 -2.47 11.79
N GLU A 153 -23.72 -2.39 12.60
CA GLU A 153 -24.18 -1.17 13.24
C GLU A 153 -23.16 -0.65 14.25
N ASN A 154 -22.54 -1.54 15.03
CA ASN A 154 -21.48 -1.16 15.97
C ASN A 154 -20.23 -0.63 15.24
N ALA A 155 -19.83 -1.29 14.15
CA ALA A 155 -18.72 -0.83 13.32
C ALA A 155 -19.02 0.55 12.70
N MET A 156 -20.23 0.73 12.15
CA MET A 156 -20.67 2.02 11.59
C MET A 156 -20.76 3.10 12.67
N GLY A 157 -21.28 2.76 13.85
CA GLY A 157 -21.35 3.67 14.99
C GLY A 157 -19.99 4.18 15.43
N LEU A 158 -18.95 3.33 15.41
CA LEU A 158 -17.57 3.76 15.67
C LEU A 158 -17.06 4.71 14.57
N MET A 159 -17.22 4.35 13.29
CA MET A 159 -16.76 5.20 12.18
C MET A 159 -17.45 6.57 12.19
N MET A 160 -18.76 6.60 12.46
CA MET A 160 -19.55 7.83 12.49
C MET A 160 -19.26 8.74 13.70
N LYS A 161 -18.62 8.23 14.76
CA LYS A 161 -18.11 9.10 15.85
C LYS A 161 -16.94 9.96 15.41
N VAL A 162 -16.14 9.48 14.46
CA VAL A 162 -14.94 10.18 13.96
C VAL A 162 -15.26 11.00 12.70
N TRP A 163 -16.20 10.52 11.88
CA TRP A 163 -16.49 11.08 10.56
C TRP A 163 -16.78 12.59 10.54
N PRO A 164 -17.67 13.17 11.38
CA PRO A 164 -17.96 14.60 11.33
C PRO A 164 -16.74 15.47 11.62
N ALA A 165 -15.91 15.07 12.59
CA ALA A 165 -14.68 15.77 12.94
C ALA A 165 -13.63 15.66 11.82
N ALA A 166 -13.47 14.48 11.22
CA ALA A 166 -12.58 14.28 10.09
C ALA A 166 -12.98 15.13 8.87
N VAL A 167 -14.28 15.20 8.54
CA VAL A 167 -14.78 16.04 7.45
C VAL A 167 -14.61 17.52 7.74
N ALA A 168 -14.86 17.96 8.98
CA ALA A 168 -14.62 19.35 9.39
C ALA A 168 -13.14 19.71 9.21
N ARG A 169 -12.24 18.83 9.66
CA ARG A 169 -10.80 19.03 9.52
C ARG A 169 -10.35 19.09 8.06
N ALA A 170 -10.84 18.20 7.21
CA ALA A 170 -10.52 18.21 5.78
C ALA A 170 -10.96 19.52 5.09
N LYS A 171 -12.08 20.12 5.51
CA LYS A 171 -12.53 21.44 5.00
C LYS A 171 -11.57 22.57 5.38
N GLU A 172 -11.07 22.56 6.63
CA GLU A 172 -10.05 23.51 7.07
C GLU A 172 -8.76 23.36 6.25
N GLU A 173 -8.30 22.12 6.05
CA GLU A 173 -7.09 21.83 5.29
C GLU A 173 -7.19 22.28 3.83
N VAL A 174 -8.33 22.03 3.16
CA VAL A 174 -8.56 22.51 1.79
C VAL A 174 -8.64 24.04 1.75
N ALA A 175 -9.19 24.69 2.78
CA ALA A 175 -9.21 26.15 2.86
C ALA A 175 -7.79 26.74 3.00
N ASP A 176 -6.93 26.13 3.82
CA ASP A 176 -5.51 26.49 3.94
C ASP A 176 -4.78 26.34 2.59
N MET A 177 -5.04 25.24 1.88
CA MET A 177 -4.47 24.99 0.55
C MET A 177 -4.92 26.04 -0.47
N GLN A 178 -6.22 26.37 -0.48
CA GLN A 178 -6.80 27.37 -1.38
C GLN A 178 -6.18 28.75 -1.14
N ALA A 179 -5.95 29.14 0.13
CA ALA A 179 -5.31 30.41 0.46
C ALA A 179 -3.90 30.52 -0.13
N ILE A 180 -3.10 29.44 -0.10
CA ILE A 180 -1.78 29.39 -0.73
C ILE A 180 -1.90 29.46 -2.26
N ALA A 181 -2.84 28.72 -2.86
CA ALA A 181 -3.07 28.75 -4.31
C ALA A 181 -3.41 30.17 -4.81
N ASP A 182 -4.29 30.88 -4.09
CA ASP A 182 -4.69 32.24 -4.42
C ASP A 182 -3.52 33.23 -4.27
N ALA A 183 -2.69 33.06 -3.23
CA ALA A 183 -1.49 33.87 -3.02
C ALA A 183 -0.44 33.66 -4.12
N ASP A 184 -0.21 32.41 -4.54
CA ASP A 184 0.70 32.08 -5.65
C ASP A 184 0.23 32.70 -6.97
N ALA A 185 -1.08 32.62 -7.26
CA ALA A 185 -1.67 33.23 -8.44
C ALA A 185 -1.49 34.76 -8.43
N LYS A 186 -1.75 35.41 -7.28
CA LYS A 186 -1.54 36.86 -7.12
C LYS A 186 -0.07 37.28 -7.28
N ALA A 187 0.86 36.43 -6.87
CA ALA A 187 2.30 36.66 -7.01
C ALA A 187 2.87 36.29 -8.38
N GLY A 188 2.05 35.83 -9.34
CA GLY A 188 2.50 35.38 -10.65
C GLY A 188 3.31 34.08 -10.62
N LYS A 189 3.24 33.32 -9.52
CA LYS A 189 3.91 32.03 -9.32
C LYS A 189 3.04 30.83 -9.70
N GLY A 190 1.82 31.08 -10.16
CA GLY A 190 0.85 30.06 -10.54
C GLY A 190 -0.36 30.66 -11.26
N VAL A 191 -1.32 29.80 -11.56
CA VAL A 191 -2.61 30.19 -12.15
C VAL A 191 -3.69 30.20 -11.07
N LYS A 192 -4.69 31.08 -11.23
CA LYS A 192 -5.88 31.03 -10.39
C LYS A 192 -6.60 29.69 -10.61
N LEU A 193 -6.84 28.95 -9.54
CA LEU A 193 -7.46 27.63 -9.58
C LEU A 193 -8.31 27.39 -8.34
N THR A 194 -9.22 26.43 -8.44
CA THR A 194 -9.85 25.79 -7.29
C THR A 194 -9.12 24.48 -7.03
N ILE A 195 -8.86 24.16 -5.76
CA ILE A 195 -8.20 22.90 -5.39
C ILE A 195 -9.02 21.72 -5.89
N GLU A 196 -8.40 20.90 -6.73
CA GLU A 196 -8.94 19.62 -7.22
C GLU A 196 -8.21 18.45 -6.54
N PRO A 197 -8.71 17.20 -6.65
CA PRO A 197 -8.07 16.04 -6.02
C PRO A 197 -6.60 15.81 -6.38
N TRP A 198 -6.18 16.17 -7.60
CA TRP A 198 -4.79 16.09 -8.05
C TRP A 198 -3.90 17.25 -7.56
N ASP A 199 -4.50 18.27 -6.94
CA ASP A 199 -3.80 19.40 -6.32
C ASP A 199 -3.58 19.18 -4.82
N TYR A 200 -4.40 18.33 -4.17
CA TYR A 200 -4.42 18.15 -2.71
C TYR A 200 -3.02 17.89 -2.12
N ARG A 201 -2.30 16.89 -2.64
CA ARG A 201 -0.98 16.51 -2.12
C ARG A 201 0.09 17.58 -2.37
N PHE A 202 0.01 18.28 -3.50
CA PHE A 202 0.95 19.33 -3.83
C PHE A 202 0.78 20.55 -2.92
N TYR A 203 -0.46 21.00 -2.70
CA TYR A 203 -0.72 22.12 -1.80
C TYR A 203 -0.63 21.74 -0.33
N SER A 204 -0.85 20.47 0.05
CA SER A 204 -0.59 20.03 1.43
C SER A 204 0.88 20.19 1.81
N GLU A 205 1.82 19.90 0.90
CA GLU A 205 3.25 20.14 1.15
C GLU A 205 3.58 21.63 1.26
N LYS A 206 2.94 22.48 0.44
CA LYS A 206 3.10 23.94 0.59
C LYS A 206 2.56 24.45 1.93
N VAL A 207 1.40 23.95 2.38
CA VAL A 207 0.85 24.27 3.69
C VAL A 207 1.80 23.80 4.79
N ARG A 208 2.36 22.59 4.68
CA ARG A 208 3.34 22.05 5.63
C ARG A 208 4.57 22.96 5.74
N LYS A 209 5.17 23.37 4.61
CA LYS A 209 6.31 24.29 4.61
C LYS A 209 5.93 25.65 5.19
N ALA A 210 4.78 26.21 4.81
CA ALA A 210 4.34 27.51 5.31
C ALA A 210 4.06 27.53 6.82
N LYS A 211 3.49 26.45 7.38
CA LYS A 211 3.11 26.38 8.80
C LYS A 211 4.26 25.94 9.71
N TYR A 212 5.15 25.08 9.23
CA TYR A 212 6.14 24.42 10.08
C TYR A 212 7.59 24.61 9.64
N ASP A 213 7.82 25.33 8.52
CA ASP A 213 9.12 25.42 7.84
C ASP A 213 9.73 24.04 7.51
N LEU A 214 8.89 23.01 7.42
CA LEU A 214 9.30 21.62 7.22
C LEU A 214 9.13 21.21 5.76
N ASP A 215 10.21 20.75 5.16
CA ASP A 215 10.23 20.09 3.85
C ASP A 215 10.57 18.60 4.03
N GLU A 216 9.77 17.71 3.42
CA GLU A 216 10.03 16.27 3.50
C GLU A 216 11.33 15.88 2.77
N SER A 217 11.74 16.65 1.75
CA SER A 217 13.03 16.45 1.06
C SER A 217 14.24 16.71 1.96
N GLU A 218 14.11 17.57 2.98
CA GLU A 218 15.16 17.84 3.96
C GLU A 218 15.30 16.69 4.98
N VAL A 219 14.21 15.96 5.25
CA VAL A 219 14.19 14.83 6.19
C VAL A 219 14.63 13.53 5.52
N LYS A 220 14.26 13.33 4.25
CA LYS A 220 14.49 12.08 3.51
C LYS A 220 15.95 11.57 3.51
N PRO A 221 17.01 12.41 3.45
CA PRO A 221 18.40 11.96 3.56
C PRO A 221 18.74 11.20 4.85
N TYR A 222 17.99 11.43 5.93
CA TYR A 222 18.15 10.76 7.22
C TYR A 222 17.41 9.41 7.29
N LEU A 223 16.53 9.13 6.32
CA LEU A 223 15.66 7.95 6.28
C LEU A 223 16.24 6.85 5.37
N GLN A 224 17.42 6.36 5.72
CA GLN A 224 18.08 5.25 5.00
C GLN A 224 17.47 3.91 5.41
N LEU A 225 16.98 3.12 4.44
CA LEU A 225 16.27 1.85 4.68
C LEU A 225 17.05 0.88 5.58
N ASP A 226 18.35 0.69 5.32
CA ASP A 226 19.18 -0.22 6.12
C ASP A 226 19.36 0.28 7.57
N LYS A 227 19.44 1.59 7.78
CA LYS A 227 19.52 2.19 9.14
C LYS A 227 18.19 2.11 9.87
N LEU A 228 17.07 2.31 9.16
CA LEU A 228 15.74 2.14 9.73
C LEU A 228 15.45 0.68 10.08
N THR A 229 15.92 -0.28 9.27
CA THR A 229 15.86 -1.71 9.58
C THR A 229 16.62 -2.02 10.87
N GLN A 230 17.83 -1.46 11.03
CA GLN A 230 18.61 -1.58 12.27
C GLN A 230 17.89 -0.95 13.47
N ALA A 231 17.27 0.23 13.29
CA ALA A 231 16.50 0.90 14.33
C ALA A 231 15.29 0.06 14.78
N MET A 232 14.54 -0.51 13.82
CA MET A 232 13.41 -1.41 14.09
C MET A 232 13.87 -2.63 14.91
N PHE A 233 14.95 -3.29 14.50
CA PHE A 233 15.53 -4.42 15.26
C PHE A 233 16.02 -4.01 16.64
N TRP A 234 16.65 -2.85 16.76
CA TRP A 234 17.09 -2.32 18.05
C TRP A 234 15.89 -2.08 18.98
N SER A 235 14.81 -1.45 18.49
CA SER A 235 13.58 -1.23 19.26
C SER A 235 12.96 -2.55 19.72
N ALA A 236 12.91 -3.57 18.86
CA ALA A 236 12.44 -4.91 19.23
C ALA A 236 13.35 -5.56 20.30
N GLY A 237 14.66 -5.33 20.24
CA GLY A 237 15.60 -5.76 21.28
C GLY A 237 15.36 -5.09 22.63
N GLN A 238 15.07 -3.79 22.64
CA GLN A 238 14.79 -3.05 23.89
C GLN A 238 13.46 -3.46 24.54
N LEU A 239 12.43 -3.74 23.74
CA LEU A 239 11.08 -4.01 24.25
C LEU A 239 10.82 -5.49 24.52
N TYR A 240 11.42 -6.37 23.71
CA TYR A 240 11.02 -7.78 23.65
C TYR A 240 12.20 -8.76 23.77
N ASP A 241 13.40 -8.26 24.07
CA ASP A 241 14.63 -9.05 24.13
C ASP A 241 14.89 -9.85 22.85
N LEU A 242 14.55 -9.31 21.67
CA LEU A 242 14.79 -9.96 20.37
C LEU A 242 16.05 -9.43 19.69
N GLY A 243 16.92 -10.34 19.28
CA GLY A 243 18.10 -10.08 18.48
C GLY A 243 17.96 -10.62 17.06
N PHE A 244 18.66 -10.00 16.12
CA PHE A 244 18.57 -10.29 14.69
C PHE A 244 19.97 -10.45 14.09
N ARG A 245 20.28 -11.61 13.53
CA ARG A 245 21.52 -11.88 12.80
C ARG A 245 21.20 -12.04 11.32
N GLU A 246 21.79 -11.19 10.47
CA GLU A 246 21.63 -11.36 9.03
C GLU A 246 22.23 -12.70 8.60
N ASN A 247 21.45 -13.47 7.87
CA ASN A 247 21.84 -14.76 7.31
C ASN A 247 21.46 -14.87 5.83
N THR A 248 21.33 -13.72 5.14
CA THR A 248 21.03 -13.63 3.71
C THR A 248 21.98 -14.53 2.90
N GLY A 249 21.42 -15.35 2.02
CA GLY A 249 22.19 -16.31 1.20
C GLY A 249 22.46 -17.66 1.87
N THR A 250 22.13 -17.83 3.15
CA THR A 250 22.24 -19.14 3.85
C THR A 250 20.95 -19.97 3.77
N VAL A 251 19.83 -19.32 3.45
CA VAL A 251 18.50 -19.95 3.33
C VAL A 251 17.88 -19.62 1.96
N PRO A 252 17.00 -20.48 1.42
CA PRO A 252 16.32 -20.21 0.17
C PRO A 252 15.43 -18.97 0.25
N VAL A 253 15.47 -18.15 -0.80
CA VAL A 253 14.60 -16.98 -0.98
C VAL A 253 13.91 -17.05 -2.34
N PHE A 254 12.74 -16.41 -2.44
CA PHE A 254 11.94 -16.38 -3.67
C PHE A 254 12.29 -15.20 -4.61
N ASP A 255 13.12 -14.27 -4.14
CA ASP A 255 13.66 -13.17 -4.92
C ASP A 255 15.06 -12.81 -4.37
N PRO A 256 16.06 -12.55 -5.24
CA PRO A 256 17.44 -12.30 -4.81
C PRO A 256 17.62 -11.03 -3.97
N LYS A 257 16.64 -10.12 -3.94
CA LYS A 257 16.68 -8.90 -3.13
C LYS A 257 16.12 -9.08 -1.72
N VAL A 258 15.58 -10.25 -1.40
CA VAL A 258 15.08 -10.56 -0.05
C VAL A 258 16.25 -10.74 0.90
N LYS A 259 16.28 -9.94 1.96
CA LYS A 259 17.22 -10.13 3.08
C LYS A 259 16.59 -11.04 4.12
N THR A 260 17.39 -11.88 4.77
CA THR A 260 16.90 -12.79 5.81
C THR A 260 17.68 -12.61 7.11
N PHE A 261 16.96 -12.74 8.24
CA PHE A 261 17.53 -12.56 9.56
C PHE A 261 17.06 -13.66 10.51
N GLU A 262 18.01 -14.37 11.09
CA GLU A 262 17.75 -15.26 12.22
C GLU A 262 17.35 -14.42 13.44
N VAL A 263 16.21 -14.76 14.05
CA VAL A 263 15.70 -14.11 15.25
C VAL A 263 16.05 -14.97 16.45
N TYR A 264 16.65 -14.37 17.47
CA TYR A 264 17.03 -15.06 18.71
C TYR A 264 16.67 -14.24 19.93
N ASN A 265 16.51 -14.91 21.07
CA ASN A 265 16.30 -14.23 22.34
C ASN A 265 17.64 -13.66 22.85
N LEU A 266 17.71 -12.38 23.19
CA LEU A 266 18.93 -11.71 23.64
C LEU A 266 19.41 -12.19 25.02
N LYS A 267 18.52 -12.73 25.86
CA LYS A 267 18.85 -13.21 27.21
C LYS A 267 19.30 -14.67 27.21
N THR A 268 18.62 -15.53 26.46
CA THR A 268 18.90 -16.99 26.44
C THR A 268 19.75 -17.42 25.26
N ASN A 269 19.87 -16.57 24.23
CA ASN A 269 20.47 -16.88 22.93
C ASN A 269 19.75 -18.00 22.15
N GLU A 270 18.54 -18.37 22.57
CA GLU A 270 17.73 -19.38 21.88
C GLU A 270 17.18 -18.84 20.55
N ASN A 271 17.12 -19.69 19.54
CA ASN A 271 16.51 -19.35 18.26
C ASN A 271 14.99 -19.25 18.41
N VAL A 272 14.43 -18.12 17.97
CA VAL A 272 12.99 -17.84 17.97
C VAL A 272 12.40 -18.08 16.57
N GLY A 273 13.14 -17.72 15.53
CA GLY A 273 12.58 -17.66 14.18
C GLY A 273 13.51 -17.20 13.09
N LEU A 274 12.92 -16.96 11.93
CA LEU A 274 13.53 -16.36 10.76
C LEU A 274 12.56 -15.34 10.19
N ILE A 275 13.05 -14.12 9.94
CA ILE A 275 12.29 -13.08 9.25
C ILE A 275 12.88 -12.81 7.86
N TYR A 276 12.01 -12.71 6.87
CA TYR A 276 12.33 -12.33 5.49
C TYR A 276 11.89 -10.88 5.27
N LEU A 277 12.80 -10.00 4.82
CA LEU A 277 12.48 -8.63 4.45
C LEU A 277 12.48 -8.50 2.93
N ASP A 278 11.29 -8.40 2.35
CA ASP A 278 11.07 -8.14 0.92
C ASP A 278 10.62 -6.69 0.74
N ASN A 279 11.56 -5.76 0.65
CA ASN A 279 11.24 -4.32 0.78
C ASN A 279 10.90 -3.60 -0.53
N PHE A 280 11.24 -4.17 -1.68
CA PHE A 280 11.22 -3.43 -2.94
C PHE A 280 10.02 -3.77 -3.82
N ALA A 281 9.50 -2.76 -4.51
CA ALA A 281 8.53 -2.96 -5.57
C ALA A 281 9.15 -3.68 -6.77
N ARG A 282 8.43 -4.64 -7.36
CA ARG A 282 8.84 -5.35 -8.58
C ARG A 282 7.62 -5.86 -9.34
N ASP A 283 7.83 -6.22 -10.61
CA ASP A 283 6.79 -6.84 -11.41
C ASP A 283 6.36 -8.19 -10.82
N GLY A 284 5.04 -8.42 -10.78
CA GLY A 284 4.45 -9.62 -10.19
C GLY A 284 4.23 -9.54 -8.68
N LYS A 285 4.82 -8.58 -7.96
CA LYS A 285 4.50 -8.32 -6.55
C LYS A 285 3.30 -7.39 -6.46
N ARG A 286 2.31 -7.74 -5.62
CA ARG A 286 1.15 -6.86 -5.36
C ARG A 286 1.59 -5.57 -4.66
N SER A 287 0.93 -4.45 -4.96
CA SER A 287 1.14 -3.18 -4.26
C SER A 287 0.69 -3.24 -2.79
N GLY A 288 1.20 -2.30 -1.98
CA GLY A 288 0.89 -2.17 -0.55
C GLY A 288 2.05 -2.62 0.34
N ALA A 289 1.74 -2.86 1.61
CA ALA A 289 2.63 -3.50 2.55
C ALA A 289 1.84 -4.57 3.33
N TRP A 290 2.52 -5.64 3.74
CA TRP A 290 1.90 -6.70 4.53
C TRP A 290 2.93 -7.60 5.21
N MET A 291 2.56 -8.07 6.38
CA MET A 291 3.17 -9.21 7.06
C MET A 291 2.53 -10.54 6.60
N THR A 292 3.32 -11.61 6.51
CA THR A 292 2.81 -12.98 6.33
C THR A 292 3.61 -13.98 7.15
N THR A 293 2.95 -15.00 7.68
CA THR A 293 3.57 -16.12 8.36
C THR A 293 3.65 -17.33 7.42
N TYR A 294 4.85 -17.84 7.13
CA TYR A 294 5.07 -19.08 6.39
C TYR A 294 4.98 -20.31 7.30
N ARG A 295 5.38 -20.16 8.57
CA ARG A 295 5.26 -21.19 9.59
C ARG A 295 4.94 -20.53 10.93
N SER A 296 3.74 -20.79 11.43
CA SER A 296 3.28 -20.28 12.72
C SER A 296 3.97 -20.97 13.89
N GLN A 297 3.98 -20.29 15.03
CA GLN A 297 4.36 -20.89 16.30
C GLN A 297 3.37 -22.01 16.65
N GLN A 298 3.91 -23.15 17.08
CA GLN A 298 3.12 -24.23 17.68
C GLN A 298 3.99 -25.08 18.60
N THR A 299 3.37 -25.68 19.60
CA THR A 299 3.98 -26.69 20.49
C THR A 299 3.44 -28.10 20.23
N LEU A 300 2.29 -28.20 19.55
CA LEU A 300 1.71 -29.48 19.17
C LEU A 300 2.60 -30.18 18.13
N GLY A 301 3.13 -31.35 18.50
CA GLY A 301 4.11 -32.07 17.68
C GLY A 301 5.54 -31.54 17.81
N GLY A 302 5.84 -30.83 18.90
CA GLY A 302 7.14 -30.28 19.22
C GLY A 302 7.27 -28.80 18.87
N GLU A 303 8.19 -28.12 19.54
CA GLU A 303 8.51 -26.72 19.27
C GLU A 303 9.10 -26.56 17.87
N ARG A 304 8.74 -25.46 17.20
CA ARG A 304 9.23 -25.11 15.86
C ARG A 304 9.44 -23.60 15.75
N ASN A 305 10.50 -23.21 15.06
CA ASN A 305 10.83 -21.81 14.85
C ASN A 305 9.78 -21.13 13.97
N VAL A 306 9.46 -19.88 14.24
CA VAL A 306 8.53 -19.10 13.42
C VAL A 306 9.22 -18.64 12.14
N LEU A 307 8.52 -18.74 11.00
CA LEU A 307 8.99 -18.18 9.73
C LEU A 307 7.99 -17.11 9.28
N ALA A 308 8.44 -15.87 9.14
CA ALA A 308 7.59 -14.74 8.78
C ALA A 308 8.26 -13.82 7.75
N SER A 309 7.47 -13.10 6.97
CA SER A 309 7.95 -12.06 6.05
C SER A 309 7.27 -10.73 6.31
N ASN A 310 8.04 -9.66 6.18
CA ASN A 310 7.54 -8.30 6.02
C ASN A 310 7.79 -7.91 4.56
N ASN A 311 6.74 -7.44 3.89
CA ASN A 311 6.74 -7.15 2.47
C ASN A 311 6.34 -5.68 2.25
N ASN A 312 7.22 -4.90 1.64
CA ASN A 312 7.00 -3.50 1.28
C ASN A 312 7.14 -3.26 -0.23
N ASN A 313 6.76 -2.07 -0.70
CA ASN A 313 6.86 -1.70 -2.12
C ASN A 313 7.66 -0.40 -2.32
N PHE A 314 8.79 -0.30 -1.63
CA PHE A 314 9.67 0.86 -1.72
C PHE A 314 10.38 0.92 -3.07
N THR A 315 10.68 2.15 -3.51
CA THR A 315 11.50 2.39 -4.69
C THR A 315 12.97 2.20 -4.31
N GLU A 316 13.67 1.34 -5.03
CA GLU A 316 15.10 1.11 -4.81
C GLU A 316 15.91 2.36 -5.19
N GLY A 317 16.97 2.63 -4.41
CA GLY A 317 17.94 3.67 -4.74
C GLY A 317 18.74 3.35 -6.02
N ALA A 318 19.47 4.33 -6.53
CA ALA A 318 20.40 4.10 -7.64
C ALA A 318 21.48 3.08 -7.23
N LYS A 319 22.03 2.35 -8.21
CA LYS A 319 23.06 1.34 -7.95
C LYS A 319 24.26 1.98 -7.23
N GLY A 320 24.57 1.48 -6.03
CA GLY A 320 25.68 1.97 -5.20
C GLY A 320 25.31 3.09 -4.23
N GLU A 321 24.09 3.62 -4.30
CA GLU A 321 23.59 4.66 -3.39
C GLU A 321 22.72 4.05 -2.27
N PRO A 322 22.65 4.67 -1.09
CA PRO A 322 21.71 4.25 -0.06
C PRO A 322 20.26 4.38 -0.56
N THR A 323 19.41 3.42 -0.21
CA THR A 323 17.97 3.55 -0.45
C THR A 323 17.37 4.50 0.58
N LEU A 324 16.95 5.68 0.12
CA LEU A 324 16.23 6.67 0.92
C LEU A 324 14.72 6.50 0.74
N ILE A 325 14.01 6.35 1.85
CA ILE A 325 12.56 6.16 1.87
C ILE A 325 11.83 7.36 2.48
N SER A 326 10.53 7.52 2.18
CA SER A 326 9.73 8.60 2.76
C SER A 326 9.45 8.35 4.26
N LEU A 327 8.93 9.37 4.96
CA LEU A 327 8.48 9.18 6.35
C LEU A 327 7.29 8.22 6.43
N ASP A 328 6.41 8.24 5.43
CA ASP A 328 5.31 7.28 5.28
C ASP A 328 5.85 5.84 5.12
N ASP A 329 6.86 5.64 4.28
CA ASP A 329 7.50 4.34 4.07
C ASP A 329 8.23 3.86 5.33
N ALA A 330 8.91 4.76 6.04
CA ALA A 330 9.54 4.45 7.33
C ALA A 330 8.49 4.02 8.37
N THR A 331 7.36 4.72 8.44
CA THR A 331 6.23 4.35 9.29
C THR A 331 5.65 2.99 8.88
N THR A 332 5.55 2.74 7.58
CA THR A 332 5.08 1.45 7.03
C THR A 332 6.02 0.30 7.41
N LEU A 333 7.34 0.50 7.33
CA LEU A 333 8.32 -0.50 7.74
C LEU A 333 8.15 -0.91 9.21
N PHE A 334 7.87 0.04 10.10
CA PHE A 334 7.63 -0.22 11.53
C PHE A 334 6.22 -0.78 11.83
N HIS A 335 5.25 -0.51 10.96
CA HIS A 335 3.89 -1.03 11.09
C HIS A 335 3.83 -2.54 10.84
N GLU A 336 4.54 -3.00 9.82
CA GLU A 336 4.58 -4.40 9.37
C GLU A 336 5.54 -5.28 10.18
#